data_AF-A0A7W5LTA6-F1
#
_entry.id   AF-A0A7W5LTA6-F1
#
_cell.length_a   1.000
_cell.length_b   1.000
_cell.length_c   1.000
_cell.angle_alpha   90.00
_cell.angle_beta   90.00
_cell.angle_gamma   90.00
#
_symmetry.space_group_name_H-M   'P 1'
#
loop_
_entity.id
_entity.type
_entity.pdbx_description
1 polymer ?
#
loop_
_entity_poly.entity_id
_entity_poly.type
_entity_poly.pdbx_seq_one_letter_code
_entity_poly.pdbx_strand_id
1 'polypeptide(L)' 'MPRILTIVFRCIWAFAITATAIGLGAAYGWGKHGLVAAIALGFVGLVVSAPFAYSPVAFFELLGELLATLI' A
#
# COMPACT_ATOMS: atom_id res chain seq x y z
N MET A 1 -5.42 22.27 -17.21
CA MET A 1 -4.41 21.19 -17.36
C MET A 1 -3.85 20.63 -16.05
N PRO A 2 -3.62 21.37 -14.94
CA PRO A 2 -3.03 20.76 -13.73
C PRO A 2 -3.93 19.72 -13.05
N ARG A 3 -5.26 19.92 -13.07
CA ARG A 3 -6.23 19.01 -12.44
C ARG A 3 -6.20 17.58 -12.98
N ILE A 4 -6.06 17.40 -14.29
CA ILE A 4 -6.06 16.07 -14.92
C ILE A 4 -4.80 15.31 -14.51
N LEU A 5 -3.65 15.99 -14.50
CA LEU A 5 -2.37 15.40 -14.08
C LEU A 5 -2.42 14.98 -12.60
N THR A 6 -3.02 15.79 -11.73
CA THR A 6 -3.22 15.44 -10.31
C THR A 6 -4.13 14.23 -10.14
N ILE A 7 -5.20 14.11 -10.93
CA ILE A 7 -6.11 12.95 -10.87
C ILE A 7 -5.38 11.69 -11.32
N VAL A 8 -4.69 11.74 -12.46
CA VAL A 8 -3.92 10.60 -12.99
C VAL A 8 -2.86 10.17 -11.98
N PHE A 9 -2.13 11.12 -11.39
CA PHE A 9 -1.15 10.82 -10.36
C PHE A 9 -1.77 10.13 -9.14
N ARG A 10 -2.92 10.61 -8.64
CA ARG A 10 -3.62 9.98 -7.51
C ARG A 10 -4.12 8.58 -7.83
N CYS A 11 -4.63 8.35 -9.05
CA CYS A 11 -5.06 7.02 -9.47
C CYS A 11 -3.87 6.04 -9.56
N ILE A 12 -2.76 6.47 -10.17
CA ILE A 12 -1.54 5.65 -10.26
C ILE A 12 -0.99 5.37 -8.86
N TRP A 13 -0.97 6.38 -7.98
CA TRP A 13 -0.53 6.23 -6.59
C TRP A 13 -1.38 5.24 -5.82
N ALA A 14 -2.70 5.40 -5.85
CA ALA A 14 -3.63 4.50 -5.18
C ALA A 14 -3.47 3.08 -5.70
N PHE A 15 -3.36 2.89 -7.03
CA PHE A 15 -3.15 1.57 -7.62
C PHE A 15 -1.83 0.95 -7.19
N ALA A 16 -0.73 1.72 -7.21
CA ALA A 16 0.60 1.24 -6.83
C ALA A 16 0.65 0.80 -5.37
N ILE A 17 0.18 1.62 -4.43
CA ILE A 17 0.16 1.33 -2.99
C ILE A 17 -0.73 0.13 -2.66
N THR A 18 -1.87 0.05 -3.32
CA THR A 18 -2.83 -1.05 -3.10
C THR A 18 -2.28 -2.36 -3.66
N ALA A 19 -1.73 -2.35 -4.88
CA ALA A 19 -1.15 -3.54 -5.50
C ALA A 19 0.08 -4.07 -4.74
N THR A 20 0.96 -3.18 -4.26
CA THR A 20 2.13 -3.59 -3.47
C THR A 20 1.71 -4.15 -2.11
N ALA A 21 0.75 -3.52 -1.41
CA ALA A 21 0.26 -4.00 -0.13
C ALA A 21 -0.41 -5.38 -0.25
N ILE A 22 -1.27 -5.58 -1.25
CA ILE A 22 -1.87 -6.90 -1.54
C ILE A 22 -0.78 -7.92 -1.87
N GLY A 23 0.13 -7.56 -2.79
CA GLY A 23 1.16 -8.47 -3.27
C GLY A 23 2.07 -8.95 -2.15
N LEU A 24 2.52 -8.05 -1.27
CA LEU A 24 3.33 -8.38 -0.10
C LEU A 24 2.56 -9.23 0.90
N GLY A 25 1.31 -8.86 1.22
CA GLY A 25 0.46 -9.62 2.13
C GLY A 25 0.19 -11.04 1.61
N ALA A 26 -0.17 -11.15 0.34
CA ALA A 26 -0.44 -12.43 -0.31
C ALA A 26 0.80 -13.32 -0.43
N ALA A 27 1.96 -12.75 -0.81
CA ALA A 27 3.21 -13.48 -0.89
C ALA A 27 3.67 -14.00 0.49
N TYR A 28 3.55 -13.16 1.52
CA TYR A 28 3.87 -13.54 2.90
C TYR A 28 2.92 -14.63 3.41
N GLY A 29 1.62 -14.48 3.17
CA GLY A 29 0.61 -15.45 3.56
C GLY A 29 0.76 -16.80 2.87
N TRP A 30 1.07 -16.78 1.58
CA TRP A 30 1.33 -17.98 0.78
C TRP A 30 2.48 -18.81 1.37
N GLY A 31 3.61 -18.15 1.67
CA GLY A 31 4.81 -18.81 2.16
C GLY A 31 4.66 -19.45 3.55
N LYS A 32 3.73 -18.98 4.38
CA LYS A 32 3.55 -19.44 5.76
C LYS A 32 2.39 -20.43 5.95
N HIS A 33 1.28 -20.23 5.25
CA HIS A 33 0.02 -20.94 5.52
C HIS A 33 -0.81 -21.27 4.26
N GLY A 34 -0.24 -21.09 3.06
CA GLY A 34 -0.89 -21.44 1.80
C GLY A 34 -2.00 -20.47 1.35
N LEU A 35 -2.94 -20.97 0.54
CA LEU A 35 -3.89 -20.15 -0.23
C LEU A 35 -4.85 -19.31 0.64
N VAL A 36 -5.31 -19.85 1.78
CA VAL A 36 -6.24 -19.14 2.68
C VAL A 36 -5.56 -17.91 3.31
N ALA A 37 -4.32 -18.05 3.75
CA ALA A 37 -3.58 -16.95 4.34
C ALA A 37 -3.15 -15.91 3.30
N ALA A 38 -2.89 -16.31 2.05
CA ALA A 38 -2.64 -15.37 0.96
C ALA A 38 -3.85 -14.47 0.71
N ILE A 39 -5.07 -15.03 0.73
CA ILE A 39 -6.32 -14.27 0.56
C ILE A 39 -6.57 -13.38 1.79
N ALA A 40 -6.42 -13.92 3.01
CA ALA A 40 -6.64 -13.16 4.23
C ALA A 40 -5.66 -11.98 4.36
N LEU A 41 -4.36 -12.20 4.14
CA LEU A 41 -3.36 -11.14 4.24
C LEU A 41 -3.38 -10.19 3.03
N GLY A 42 -3.83 -10.63 1.86
CA GLY A 42 -4.14 -9.75 0.73
C GLY A 42 -5.28 -8.79 1.07
N PHE A 43 -6.33 -9.27 1.75
CA PHE A 43 -7.45 -8.43 2.21
C PHE A 43 -7.03 -7.47 3.33
N VAL A 44 -6.19 -7.91 4.26
CA VAL A 44 -5.57 -7.02 5.26
C VAL A 44 -4.72 -5.95 4.58
N GLY A 45 -3.94 -6.33 3.55
CA GLY A 45 -3.18 -5.41 2.72
C GLY A 45 -4.06 -4.31 2.10
N LEU A 46 -5.21 -4.67 1.53
CA LEU A 46 -6.20 -3.72 1.01
C LEU A 46 -6.72 -2.73 2.07
N VAL A 47 -7.11 -3.25 3.23
CA VAL A 47 -7.72 -2.44 4.30
C VAL A 47 -6.69 -1.49 4.89
N VAL A 48 -5.47 -1.97 5.14
CA VAL A 48 -4.37 -1.16 5.68
C VAL A 48 -3.88 -0.14 4.66
N SER A 49 -3.88 -0.45 3.36
CA SER A 49 -3.43 0.47 2.32
C SER A 49 -4.42 1.59 1.99
N ALA A 50 -5.71 1.43 2.30
CA ALA A 50 -6.75 2.42 2.01
C ALA A 50 -6.48 3.85 2.54
N PRO A 51 -6.09 4.06 3.81
CA PRO A 51 -5.74 5.40 4.31
C PRO A 51 -4.50 6.00 3.61
N PHE A 52 -3.50 5.18 3.27
CA PHE A 52 -2.28 5.61 2.58
C PHE A 52 -2.49 5.89 1.09
N ALA A 53 -3.44 5.20 0.45
CA ALA A 53 -3.88 5.48 -0.91
C ALA A 53 -4.63 6.83 -0.98
N TYR A 54 -5.34 7.21 0.09
CA TYR A 54 -6.07 8.47 0.16
C TYR A 54 -5.16 9.70 0.36
N SER A 55 -4.17 9.58 1.25
CA SER A 55 -3.21 10.64 1.59
C SER A 55 -1.76 10.23 1.31
N PRO A 56 -1.21 10.56 0.13
CA PRO A 56 0.20 10.32 -0.17
C PRO A 56 1.14 11.04 0.81
N VAL A 57 0.76 12.22 1.32
CA VAL A 57 1.57 13.00 2.27
C VAL A 57 1.75 12.24 3.58
N ALA A 58 0.66 11.72 4.15
CA ALA A 58 0.71 10.94 5.39
C ALA A 58 1.58 9.67 5.25
N PHE A 59 1.60 9.07 4.05
CA PHE A 59 2.48 7.94 3.77
C PHE A 59 3.96 8.35 3.77
N PHE A 60 4.31 9.46 3.11
CA PHE A 60 5.70 9.94 3.08
C PHE A 60 6.19 10.44 4.45
N GLU A 61 5.31 11.04 5.26
CA GLU A 61 5.62 11.42 6.64
C GLU A 61 5.95 10.19 7.49
N LEU A 62 5.07 9.18 7.48
CA LEU A 62 5.31 7.92 8.20
C LEU A 62 6.57 7.20 7.70
N LEU A 63 6.79 7.18 6.39
CA LEU A 63 7.99 6.59 5.79
C LEU A 63 9.26 7.32 6.23
N GLY A 64 9.22 8.65 6.28
CA GLY A 64 10.32 9.49 6.76
C GLY A 64 10.63 9.24 8.24
N GLU A 65 9.61 9.15 9.08
CA GLU A 65 9.76 8.80 10.51
C GLU A 65 10.36 7.40 10.67
N LEU A 66 9.84 6.40 9.96
CA LEU A 66 10.36 5.03 10.02
C LEU A 66 11.83 4.98 9.59
N LEU A 67 12.18 5.66 8.48
CA LEU A 67 13.56 5.71 8.01
C LEU A 67 14.48 6.39 9.03
N ALA A 68 14.02 7.49 9.65
CA ALA A 68 14.77 8.19 10.68
C ALA A 68 14.97 7.36 11.95
N THR A 69 14.07 6.42 12.26
CA THR A 69 14.26 5.48 13.38
C THR A 69 15.20 4.32 13.07
N LEU A 70 15.46 4.04 11.79
CA LEU A 70 16.32 2.92 11.35
C LEU A 70 17.78 3.32 11.09
N ILE A 71 18.08 4.62 10.98
CA ILE A 71 19.41 5.20 10.75
C ILE A 71 19.97 5.69 12.09
#